data_AF-A0A7E4VRL6-F1
#
_entry.id   AF-A0A7E4VRL6-F1
#
_cell.length_a   1.000
_cell.length_b   1.000
_cell.length_c   1.000
_cell.angle_alpha   90.00
_cell.angle_beta   90.00
_cell.angle_gamma   90.00
#
_symmetry.space_group_name_H-M   'P 1'
#
loop_
_entity.id
_entity.type
_entity.pdbx_description
1 polymer ?
#
loop_
_entity_poly.entity_id
_entity_poly.type
_entity_poly.pdbx_seq_one_letter_code
_entity_poly.pdbx_strand_id
1 'polypeptide(L)'
;MANLSPWPVIGLLFISAVVVSGLLGEREELGAHDSTDDLLVKHLATEALDRINYESEDQNYWKLGKITNGGKKVVGGLSYTFKFEIVKTNCNKEVSQDLKVKKRSFYQ
;
A
#
# COMPACT_ATOMS: atom_id res chain seq x y z
N MET A 1 39.07 -47.15 -16.44
CA MET A 1 37.98 -46.21 -16.75
C MET A 1 37.91 -45.20 -15.60
N ALA A 2 37.73 -43.92 -15.95
CA ALA A 2 38.23 -42.76 -15.22
C ALA A 2 37.64 -42.53 -13.81
N ASN A 3 38.48 -41.86 -13.02
CA ASN A 3 38.34 -41.40 -11.65
C ASN A 3 38.07 -39.88 -11.68
N LEU A 4 37.12 -39.35 -10.88
CA LEU A 4 37.24 -38.12 -10.07
C LEU A 4 35.92 -37.78 -9.34
N SER A 5 36.06 -37.30 -8.11
CA SER A 5 35.03 -36.72 -7.22
C SER A 5 34.86 -35.18 -7.46
N PRO A 6 34.28 -34.36 -6.56
CA PRO A 6 32.92 -33.79 -6.57
C PRO A 6 32.82 -32.23 -6.75
N TRP A 7 31.58 -31.69 -6.66
CA TRP A 7 31.07 -30.28 -6.54
C TRP A 7 30.60 -29.56 -7.84
N PRO A 8 29.75 -28.48 -7.84
CA PRO A 8 28.89 -27.84 -6.81
C PRO A 8 27.43 -27.42 -7.26
N VAL A 9 26.62 -26.98 -6.28
CA VAL A 9 25.33 -26.20 -6.21
C VAL A 9 24.62 -25.51 -7.42
N ILE A 10 23.28 -25.29 -7.23
CA ILE A 10 22.31 -24.34 -7.87
C ILE A 10 21.49 -24.96 -9.03
N GLY A 11 20.14 -24.92 -9.09
CA GLY A 11 19.16 -24.12 -8.36
C GLY A 11 17.71 -24.60 -8.54
N LEU A 12 16.87 -24.02 -7.68
CA LEU A 12 15.42 -24.16 -7.55
C LEU A 12 14.66 -23.96 -8.87
N LEU A 13 13.83 -24.93 -9.25
CA LEU A 13 12.67 -24.68 -10.11
C LEU A 13 11.44 -25.39 -9.52
N PHE A 14 10.54 -24.53 -9.03
CA PHE A 14 9.08 -24.66 -8.97
C PHE A 14 8.54 -25.72 -9.96
N ILE A 15 7.67 -26.65 -9.54
CA ILE A 15 6.20 -26.45 -9.56
C ILE A 15 5.59 -27.43 -8.55
N SER A 16 4.95 -26.90 -7.51
CA SER A 16 3.97 -27.65 -6.71
C SER A 16 2.61 -27.55 -7.41
N ALA A 17 2.18 -28.61 -8.07
CA ALA A 17 0.80 -28.77 -8.50
C ALA A 17 0.42 -30.26 -8.46
N VAL A 18 0.33 -30.80 -7.24
CA VAL A 18 -0.54 -31.97 -7.01
C VAL A 18 -1.74 -31.44 -6.25
N VAL A 19 -2.81 -31.25 -7.02
CA VAL A 19 -4.16 -30.92 -6.58
C VAL A 19 -4.67 -32.06 -5.69
N VAL A 20 -4.81 -31.83 -4.39
CA VAL A 20 -5.64 -32.67 -3.51
C VAL A 20 -6.96 -31.93 -3.31
N SER A 21 -7.91 -32.19 -4.19
CA SER A 21 -9.31 -31.80 -4.01
C SER A 21 -9.96 -32.74 -3.00
N GLY A 22 -10.19 -32.26 -1.78
CA GLY A 22 -10.99 -32.97 -0.79
C GLY A 22 -10.53 -32.76 0.64
N LEU A 23 -10.95 -31.65 1.25
CA LEU A 23 -11.51 -31.57 2.61
C LEU A 23 -11.97 -30.12 2.83
N LEU A 24 -13.21 -30.01 3.28
CA LEU A 24 -13.99 -28.80 3.46
C LEU A 24 -13.26 -27.75 4.31
N GLY A 25 -13.01 -26.60 3.69
CA GLY A 25 -12.32 -25.46 4.26
C GLY A 25 -11.74 -24.65 3.12
N GLU A 26 -12.56 -23.77 2.55
CA GLU A 26 -12.10 -22.72 1.64
C GLU A 26 -10.91 -22.03 2.29
N ARG A 27 -9.68 -22.38 1.88
CA ARG A 27 -8.69 -21.34 1.73
C ARG A 27 -9.24 -20.52 0.58
N GLU A 28 -10.02 -19.49 0.92
CA GLU A 28 -9.92 -18.27 0.14
C GLU A 28 -8.40 -18.04 0.04
N GLU A 29 -7.82 -18.38 -1.11
CA GLU A 29 -6.94 -17.44 -1.78
C GLU A 29 -7.66 -16.11 -1.54
N LEU A 30 -7.22 -15.35 -0.52
CA LEU A 30 -7.84 -14.09 -0.13
C LEU A 30 -7.58 -13.20 -1.34
N GLY A 31 -8.46 -13.39 -2.32
CA GLY A 31 -8.37 -12.81 -3.62
C GLY A 31 -8.47 -11.33 -3.38
N ALA A 32 -7.99 -10.58 -4.35
CA ALA A 32 -8.31 -9.18 -4.45
C ALA A 32 -9.83 -9.01 -4.55
N HIS A 33 -10.56 -9.17 -3.44
CA HIS A 33 -11.84 -8.52 -3.26
C HIS A 33 -11.47 -7.06 -3.20
N ASP A 34 -11.78 -6.34 -4.29
CA ASP A 34 -11.46 -4.93 -4.46
C ASP A 34 -12.07 -4.16 -3.28
N SER A 35 -11.24 -3.90 -2.27
CA SER A 35 -11.64 -3.28 -1.02
C SER A 35 -11.36 -1.78 -1.08
N THR A 36 -11.53 -1.17 -2.25
CA THR A 36 -11.38 0.28 -2.45
C THR A 36 -12.35 1.08 -1.60
N ASP A 37 -13.52 0.49 -1.31
CA ASP A 37 -14.55 1.13 -0.50
C ASP A 37 -14.44 0.86 1.00
N ASP A 38 -13.53 -0.04 1.38
CA ASP A 38 -13.28 -0.38 2.78
C ASP A 38 -12.82 0.86 3.56
N LEU A 39 -13.46 1.08 4.72
CA LEU A 39 -13.21 2.26 5.56
C LEU A 39 -11.76 2.31 6.04
N LEU A 40 -11.15 1.16 6.31
CA LEU A 40 -9.76 1.09 6.73
C LEU A 40 -8.83 1.42 5.55
N VAL A 41 -9.10 0.94 4.34
CA VAL A 41 -8.33 1.33 3.15
C VAL A 41 -8.41 2.84 2.88
N LYS A 42 -9.60 3.44 2.99
CA LYS A 42 -9.77 4.91 2.84
C LYS A 42 -9.01 5.69 3.91
N HIS A 43 -9.05 5.22 5.15
CA HIS A 43 -8.32 5.84 6.26
C HIS A 43 -6.81 5.75 6.05
N LEU A 44 -6.27 4.57 5.74
CA LEU A 44 -4.85 4.36 5.47
C LEU A 44 -4.36 5.18 4.26
N ALA A 45 -5.18 5.31 3.21
CA ALA A 45 -4.85 6.16 2.06
C ALA A 45 -4.78 7.64 2.44
N THR A 46 -5.62 8.09 3.37
CA THR A 46 -5.59 9.46 3.89
C THR A 46 -4.33 9.70 4.72
N GLU A 47 -3.98 8.78 5.64
CA GLU A 47 -2.75 8.90 6.42
C GLU A 47 -1.48 8.88 5.54
N ALA A 48 -1.47 8.03 4.51
CA ALA A 48 -0.38 7.98 3.54
C ALA A 48 -0.26 9.31 2.78
N LEU A 49 -1.37 9.92 2.37
CA LEU A 49 -1.36 11.24 1.74
C LEU A 49 -0.85 12.33 2.69
N ASP A 50 -1.25 12.31 3.95
CA ASP A 50 -0.80 13.28 4.94
C ASP A 50 0.73 13.20 5.14
N ARG A 51 1.28 11.97 5.18
CA ARG A 51 2.73 11.76 5.19
C ARG A 51 3.40 12.29 3.93
N ILE A 52 2.86 12.00 2.75
CA ILE A 52 3.38 12.54 1.47
C ILE A 52 3.39 14.07 1.51
N ASN A 53 2.32 14.70 2.00
CA ASN A 53 2.24 16.15 2.12
C ASN A 53 3.22 16.73 3.14
N TYR A 54 3.53 16.00 4.20
CA TYR A 54 4.49 16.40 5.20
C TYR A 54 5.94 16.26 4.71
N GLU A 55 6.26 15.16 4.05
CA GLU A 55 7.62 14.81 3.62
C GLU A 55 8.00 15.44 2.26
N SER A 56 7.02 15.76 1.42
CA SER A 56 7.26 16.35 0.09
C SER A 56 7.73 17.80 0.19
N GLU A 57 8.79 18.12 -0.56
CA GLU A 57 9.31 19.47 -0.76
C GLU A 57 8.43 20.34 -1.71
N ASP A 58 7.32 19.80 -2.23
CA ASP A 58 6.40 20.58 -3.05
C ASP A 58 5.83 21.76 -2.26
N GLN A 59 5.81 22.93 -2.90
CA GLN A 59 5.19 24.15 -2.36
C GLN A 59 3.68 24.03 -2.20
N ASN A 60 3.04 23.10 -2.92
CA ASN A 60 1.59 22.89 -2.87
C ASN A 60 1.24 21.55 -2.22
N TYR A 61 0.07 21.49 -1.59
CA TYR A 61 -0.49 20.24 -1.10
C TYR A 61 -0.95 19.33 -2.25
N TRP A 62 -0.90 18.04 -1.99
CA TRP A 62 -1.52 16.97 -2.76
C TRP A 62 -2.88 16.62 -2.16
N LYS A 63 -3.82 16.23 -3.01
CA LYS A 63 -5.14 15.73 -2.63
C LYS A 63 -5.30 14.27 -3.05
N LEU A 64 -6.03 13.49 -2.25
CA LEU A 64 -6.40 12.13 -2.60
C LEU A 64 -7.30 12.14 -3.83
N GLY A 65 -6.88 11.42 -4.87
CA GLY A 65 -7.69 11.11 -6.05
C GLY A 65 -8.51 9.84 -5.82
N LYS A 66 -8.57 9.00 -6.85
CA LYS A 66 -9.29 7.72 -6.79
C LYS A 66 -8.39 6.63 -6.20
N ILE A 67 -8.95 5.78 -5.35
CA ILE A 67 -8.33 4.51 -4.96
C ILE A 67 -8.61 3.51 -6.07
N THR A 68 -7.57 3.00 -6.72
CA THR A 68 -7.66 2.16 -7.93
C THR A 68 -7.47 0.69 -7.65
N ASN A 69 -7.00 0.34 -6.45
CA ASN A 69 -6.89 -1.05 -6.00
C ASN A 69 -6.90 -1.09 -4.47
N GLY A 70 -7.68 -1.99 -3.89
CA GLY A 70 -7.61 -2.32 -2.46
C GLY A 70 -7.62 -3.84 -2.29
N GLY A 71 -6.68 -4.37 -1.52
CA GLY A 71 -6.59 -5.80 -1.27
C GLY A 71 -6.06 -6.10 0.12
N LYS A 72 -6.62 -7.15 0.71
CA LYS A 72 -6.17 -7.72 1.98
C LYS A 72 -5.54 -9.08 1.68
N LYS A 73 -4.42 -9.40 2.33
CA LYS A 73 -3.75 -10.70 2.23
C LYS A 73 -3.52 -11.26 3.62
N VAL A 74 -3.73 -12.56 3.80
CA VAL A 74 -3.39 -13.27 5.04
C VAL A 74 -2.02 -13.94 4.85
N VAL A 75 -0.96 -13.33 5.38
CA VAL A 75 0.43 -13.83 5.26
C VAL A 75 1.06 -13.91 6.64
N GLY A 76 0.63 -14.88 7.46
CA GLY A 76 1.02 -14.96 8.88
C GLY A 76 0.46 -13.82 9.75
N GLY A 77 -0.44 -13.02 9.18
CA GLY A 77 -1.07 -11.82 9.73
C GLY A 77 -1.87 -11.11 8.62
N LEU A 78 -2.61 -10.05 8.94
CA LEU A 78 -3.33 -9.26 7.93
C LEU A 78 -2.41 -8.21 7.32
N SER A 79 -2.22 -8.27 6.00
CA SER A 79 -1.52 -7.26 5.22
C SER A 79 -2.50 -6.54 4.30
N TYR A 80 -2.54 -5.21 4.36
CA TYR A 80 -3.34 -4.38 3.47
C TYR A 80 -2.43 -3.79 2.40
N THR A 81 -2.81 -3.94 1.14
CA THR A 81 -2.13 -3.35 -0.01
C THR A 81 -3.15 -2.58 -0.83
N PHE A 82 -2.88 -1.31 -1.10
CA PHE A 82 -3.77 -0.47 -1.88
C PHE A 82 -2.99 0.47 -2.78
N LYS A 83 -3.64 0.95 -3.84
CA LYS A 83 -3.10 1.94 -4.78
C LYS A 83 -4.09 3.09 -4.90
N PHE A 84 -3.57 4.30 -4.91
CA PHE A 84 -4.37 5.51 -5.03
C PHE A 84 -3.65 6.52 -5.91
N GLU A 85 -4.45 7.34 -6.57
CA GLU A 85 -3.98 8.50 -7.32
C GLU A 85 -3.87 9.70 -6.38
N ILE A 86 -2.92 10.58 -6.67
CA ILE A 86 -2.78 11.88 -6.00
C ILE A 86 -2.85 12.98 -7.04
N VAL A 87 -3.50 14.08 -6.68
CA VAL A 87 -3.69 15.23 -7.56
C VAL A 87 -3.03 16.45 -6.93
N LYS A 88 -2.16 17.13 -7.69
CA LYS A 88 -1.52 18.36 -7.23
C LYS A 88 -2.57 19.45 -7.11
N THR A 89 -2.64 20.10 -5.95
CA THR A 89 -3.53 21.24 -5.75
C THR A 89 -2.80 22.55 -6.03
N ASN A 90 -3.56 23.64 -6.08
CA ASN A 90 -3.03 25.00 -6.06
C ASN A 90 -2.95 25.58 -4.63
N CYS A 91 -3.14 24.75 -3.60
CA CYS A 91 -3.05 25.17 -2.21
C CYS A 91 -1.59 25.21 -1.75
N ASN A 92 -1.01 26.41 -1.65
CA ASN A 92 0.35 26.60 -1.18
C ASN A 92 0.46 26.30 0.35
N LYS A 93 1.52 25.58 0.74
CA LYS A 93 1.78 25.16 2.12
C LYS A 93 2.12 26.32 3.05
N GLU A 94 2.93 27.27 2.58
CA GLU A 94 3.35 28.46 3.34
C GLU A 94 2.18 29.40 3.60
N VAL A 95 1.40 29.73 2.56
CA VAL A 95 0.21 30.59 2.68
C VAL A 95 -0.81 29.96 3.63
N SER A 96 -0.99 28.64 3.57
CA SER A 96 -1.91 27.93 4.45
C SER A 96 -1.47 27.98 5.93
N GLN A 97 -0.16 27.96 6.21
CA GLN A 97 0.37 28.09 7.56
C GLN A 97 0.23 29.52 8.09
N ASP A 98 0.52 30.52 7.26
CA ASP A 98 0.34 31.93 7.62
C ASP A 98 -1.12 32.25 7.98
N LEU A 99 -2.07 31.74 7.18
CA LEU A 99 -3.50 31.85 7.49
C LEU A 99 -3.88 31.20 8.83
N LYS A 100 -3.26 30.07 9.21
CA LYS A 100 -3.50 29.42 10.52
C LYS A 100 -2.96 30.28 11.67
N VAL A 101 -1.79 30.89 11.51
CA VAL A 101 -1.19 31.79 12.51
C VAL A 101 -2.04 33.04 12.68
N LYS A 102 -2.42 33.69 11.57
CA LYS A 102 -3.24 34.90 11.58
C LYS A 102 -4.60 34.69 12.23
N LYS A 103 -5.27 33.57 11.94
CA LYS A 103 -6.54 33.22 12.58
C LYS A 103 -6.38 33.09 14.10
N ARG A 104 -5.32 32.43 14.58
CA ARG A 104 -5.07 32.32 16.03
C ARG A 104 -4.85 33.68 16.70
N SER A 105 -4.17 34.62 16.03
CA SER A 105 -3.97 35.97 16.56
C SER A 105 -5.24 36.83 16.59
N PHE A 106 -6.27 36.49 15.81
CA PHE A 106 -7.50 37.27 15.74
C PHE A 106 -8.56 36.83 16.76
N TYR A 107 -8.49 35.57 17.23
CA TYR A 107 -9.38 35.04 18.26
C TYR A 107 -8.80 35.16 19.68
N GLN A 108 -7.67 35.85 19.83
CA GLN A 108 -7.01 36.16 21.10
C GLN A 108 -7.15 37.65 21.39
#